data_AF-A0A954I0Y7-F1
#
_entry.id   AF-A0A954I0Y7-F1
#
_cell.length_a   1.000
_cell.length_b   1.000
_cell.length_c   1.000
_cell.angle_alpha   90.00
_cell.angle_beta   90.00
_cell.angle_gamma   90.00
#
_symmetry.space_group_name_H-M   'P 1'
#
loop_
_entity.id
_entity.type
_entity.pdbx_description
1 polymer ?
#
loop_
_entity_poly.entity_id
_entity_poly.type
_entity_poly.pdbx_seq_one_letter_code
_entity_poly.pdbx_strand_id
1 'polypeptide(L)'
;MSDRPKVLIEQWLPIDQIGAECMRERGASSALPPLYFLHVWWARRPLTVSRAAILASLLPAYPTDDDEDIRPWPKQLLRRFPTFDSYKQWFLDLIGIHGNPAASRKIIEWAKTQGIKLKPAIIARLPKEWKEGLPNDMGVSIPYGYPRAFTYNASEEQLETLFDLFEWTWGTREVTFCDPMSGGGSIPFEALRFGLTVHANELNPVASV
;
A
#
# COMPACT_ATOMS: atom_id res chain seq x y z
N MET A 1 -10.99 -19.25 -22.04
CA MET A 1 -10.61 -18.73 -20.71
C MET A 1 -9.13 -18.45 -20.73
N SER A 2 -8.70 -17.31 -20.19
CA SER A 2 -7.29 -16.90 -20.22
C SER A 2 -6.46 -17.85 -19.37
N ASP A 3 -5.34 -18.35 -19.90
CA ASP A 3 -4.40 -19.27 -19.23
C ASP A 3 -3.63 -18.62 -18.06
N ARG A 4 -4.00 -17.39 -17.67
CA ARG A 4 -3.33 -16.62 -16.62
C ARG A 4 -4.10 -16.73 -15.31
N PRO A 5 -3.41 -16.83 -14.15
CA PRO A 5 -4.08 -16.75 -12.86
C PRO A 5 -4.75 -15.39 -12.68
N LYS A 6 -5.93 -15.37 -12.06
CA LYS A 6 -6.61 -14.15 -11.62
C LYS A 6 -5.84 -13.56 -10.44
N VAL A 7 -5.60 -12.25 -10.46
CA VAL A 7 -4.76 -11.57 -9.47
C VAL A 7 -5.58 -10.69 -8.54
N LEU A 8 -5.02 -10.34 -7.38
CA LEU A 8 -5.72 -9.66 -6.29
C LEU A 8 -6.34 -8.35 -6.76
N ILE A 9 -5.63 -7.53 -7.55
CA ILE A 9 -6.14 -6.23 -8.02
C ILE A 9 -7.42 -6.34 -8.88
N GLU A 10 -7.68 -7.50 -9.49
CA GLU A 10 -8.89 -7.77 -10.26
C GLU A 10 -10.08 -8.14 -9.39
N GLN A 11 -9.82 -8.61 -8.17
CA GLN A 11 -10.84 -8.98 -7.18
C GLN A 11 -11.07 -7.86 -6.15
N TRP A 12 -10.00 -7.25 -5.64
CA TRP A 12 -10.03 -6.26 -4.57
C TRP A 12 -8.76 -5.42 -4.48
N LEU A 13 -8.93 -4.13 -4.20
CA LEU A 13 -7.85 -3.22 -3.84
C LEU A 13 -8.34 -2.24 -2.76
N PRO A 14 -7.54 -1.92 -1.71
CA PRO A 14 -7.95 -1.00 -0.65
C PRO A 14 -7.84 0.47 -1.09
N ILE A 15 -8.68 0.88 -2.06
CA ILE A 15 -8.64 2.19 -2.73
C ILE A 15 -8.75 3.34 -1.73
N ASP A 16 -9.64 3.24 -0.74
CA ASP A 16 -9.83 4.29 0.27
C ASP A 16 -8.59 4.46 1.15
N GLN A 17 -7.98 3.36 1.57
CA GLN A 17 -6.81 3.39 2.45
C GLN A 17 -5.57 3.89 1.71
N ILE A 18 -5.30 3.37 0.51
CA ILE A 18 -4.16 3.84 -0.31
C ILE A 18 -4.36 5.28 -0.77
N GLY A 19 -5.60 5.71 -1.03
CA GLY A 19 -5.94 7.08 -1.37
C GLY A 19 -5.67 8.05 -0.21
N ALA A 20 -6.04 7.67 1.02
CA ALA A 20 -5.73 8.47 2.20
C ALA A 20 -4.21 8.57 2.46
N GLU A 21 -3.46 7.48 2.32
CA GLU A 21 -1.99 7.50 2.44
C GLU A 21 -1.31 8.26 1.29
N CYS A 22 -1.83 8.18 0.06
CA CYS A 22 -1.38 8.97 -1.08
C CYS A 22 -1.43 10.48 -0.78
N MET A 23 -2.56 10.94 -0.24
CA MET A 23 -2.74 12.34 0.17
C MET A 23 -1.83 12.71 1.34
N ARG A 24 -1.68 11.81 2.32
CA ARG A 24 -0.77 11.96 3.47
C ARG A 24 0.70 12.07 3.03
N GLU A 25 1.10 11.33 2.00
CA GLU A 25 2.44 11.36 1.42
C GLU A 25 2.68 12.66 0.65
N ARG A 26 1.75 13.04 -0.25
CA ARG A 26 1.85 14.28 -1.04
C ARG A 26 1.88 15.53 -0.17
N GLY A 27 1.15 15.53 0.95
CA GLY A 27 1.14 16.64 1.91
C GLY A 27 2.48 16.90 2.62
N ALA A 28 3.51 16.08 2.42
CA ALA A 28 4.86 16.33 2.93
C ALA A 28 5.65 17.35 2.09
N SER A 29 5.35 17.44 0.80
CA SER A 29 6.07 18.30 -0.14
C SER A 29 5.36 19.65 -0.23
N SER A 30 6.06 20.74 0.06
CA SER A 30 5.51 22.08 -0.09
C SER A 30 5.00 22.31 -1.51
N ALA A 31 3.88 23.01 -1.66
CA ALA A 31 3.33 23.43 -2.96
C ALA A 31 4.27 24.38 -3.73
N LEU A 32 5.35 24.85 -3.10
CA LEU A 32 6.41 25.66 -3.70
C LEU A 32 7.71 24.84 -3.70
N PRO A 33 8.53 24.88 -4.77
CA PRO A 33 9.86 24.30 -4.76
C PRO A 33 10.68 25.03 -3.69
N PRO A 34 11.06 24.33 -2.60
CA PRO A 34 11.83 24.95 -1.54
C PRO A 34 13.27 25.15 -1.98
N LEU A 35 13.86 26.27 -1.59
CA LEU A 35 15.25 26.62 -1.90
C LEU A 35 16.29 25.69 -1.24
N TYR A 36 15.85 24.81 -0.34
CA TYR A 36 16.72 24.00 0.54
C TYR A 36 16.65 22.48 0.27
N PHE A 37 15.90 22.03 -0.74
CA PHE A 37 16.02 20.65 -1.24
C PHE A 37 15.70 20.55 -2.73
N LEU A 38 16.31 19.57 -3.41
CA LEU A 38 16.14 19.32 -4.84
C LEU A 38 14.66 19.18 -5.21
N HIS A 39 14.27 19.83 -6.31
CA HIS A 39 12.89 19.75 -6.81
C HIS A 39 12.46 18.29 -6.98
N VAL A 40 11.26 17.96 -6.52
CA VAL A 40 10.71 16.62 -6.68
C VAL A 40 10.22 16.48 -8.12
N TRP A 41 10.58 15.37 -8.78
CA TRP A 41 10.09 15.02 -10.12
C TRP A 41 8.56 15.23 -10.20
N TRP A 42 8.09 16.05 -11.13
CA TRP A 42 6.69 16.50 -11.16
C TRP A 42 5.68 15.36 -11.37
N ALA A 43 6.12 14.25 -11.98
CA ALA A 43 5.30 13.07 -12.21
C ALA A 43 5.51 11.97 -11.15
N ARG A 44 6.17 12.25 -10.02
CA ARG A 44 6.45 11.24 -8.97
C ARG A 44 5.16 10.53 -8.54
N ARG A 45 5.18 9.21 -8.62
CA ARG A 45 4.09 8.35 -8.14
C ARG A 45 4.27 8.10 -6.64
N PRO A 46 3.22 8.25 -5.82
CA PRO A 46 3.32 7.97 -4.40
C PRO A 46 3.78 6.54 -4.14
N LEU A 47 4.68 6.36 -3.18
CA LEU A 47 5.34 5.07 -2.94
C LEU A 47 4.35 4.02 -2.46
N THR A 48 3.50 4.34 -1.49
CA THR A 48 2.47 3.40 -0.97
C THR A 48 1.52 2.92 -2.07
N VAL A 49 1.14 3.81 -2.99
CA VAL A 49 0.24 3.48 -4.11
C VAL A 49 0.97 2.61 -5.14
N SER A 50 2.19 2.98 -5.49
CA SER A 50 3.02 2.21 -6.43
C SER A 50 3.23 0.79 -5.93
N ARG A 51 3.60 0.64 -4.66
CA ARG A 51 3.72 -0.65 -3.97
C ARG A 51 2.43 -1.46 -4.02
N ALA A 52 1.30 -0.88 -3.63
CA ALA A 52 0.02 -1.58 -3.63
C ALA A 52 -0.35 -2.07 -5.04
N ALA A 53 -0.13 -1.24 -6.06
CA ALA A 53 -0.41 -1.60 -7.44
C ALA A 53 0.50 -2.75 -7.93
N ILE A 54 1.80 -2.70 -7.65
CA ILE A 54 2.75 -3.77 -8.02
C ILE A 54 2.34 -5.08 -7.36
N LEU A 55 2.20 -5.08 -6.03
CA LEU A 55 1.94 -6.32 -5.28
C LEU A 55 0.56 -6.89 -5.60
N ALA A 56 -0.49 -6.08 -5.67
CA ALA A 56 -1.83 -6.58 -6.01
C ALA A 56 -1.92 -7.10 -7.45
N SER A 57 -1.03 -6.65 -8.36
CA SER A 57 -0.95 -7.18 -9.72
C SER A 57 -0.21 -8.52 -9.82
N LEU A 58 0.53 -8.91 -8.78
CA LEU A 58 1.32 -10.16 -8.75
C LEU A 58 0.74 -11.20 -7.80
N LEU A 59 0.03 -10.76 -6.77
CA LEU A 59 -0.57 -11.62 -5.78
C LEU A 59 -1.81 -12.32 -6.34
N PRO A 60 -2.07 -13.60 -5.99
CA PRO A 60 -3.23 -14.34 -6.48
C PRO A 60 -4.53 -13.79 -5.88
N ALA A 61 -5.61 -13.85 -6.65
CA ALA A 61 -6.95 -13.67 -6.10
C ALA A 61 -7.25 -14.74 -5.04
N TYR A 62 -8.01 -14.38 -4.01
CA TYR A 62 -8.40 -15.27 -2.92
C TYR A 62 -9.57 -16.16 -3.35
N PRO A 63 -9.54 -17.48 -3.10
CA PRO A 63 -10.61 -18.38 -3.52
C PRO A 63 -11.88 -18.09 -2.72
N THR A 64 -12.90 -17.58 -3.40
CA THR A 64 -14.25 -17.33 -2.87
C THR A 64 -15.24 -18.24 -3.59
N ASP A 65 -16.27 -18.69 -2.88
CA ASP A 65 -17.29 -19.59 -3.46
C ASP A 65 -18.05 -18.96 -4.65
N ASP A 66 -18.03 -17.63 -4.75
CA ASP A 66 -18.73 -16.86 -5.78
C ASP A 66 -18.00 -16.77 -7.13
N ASP A 67 -16.75 -17.26 -7.25
CA ASP A 67 -15.91 -17.05 -8.42
C ASP A 67 -15.14 -18.32 -8.82
N GLU A 68 -15.75 -19.08 -9.74
CA GLU A 68 -15.22 -20.37 -10.24
C GLU A 68 -13.93 -20.22 -11.07
N ASP A 69 -13.63 -19.01 -11.57
CA ASP A 69 -12.42 -18.74 -12.36
C ASP A 69 -11.16 -18.63 -11.47
N ILE A 70 -11.31 -18.52 -10.14
CA ILE A 70 -10.18 -18.42 -9.22
C ILE A 70 -9.56 -19.79 -8.98
N ARG A 71 -8.24 -19.88 -9.22
CA ARG A 71 -7.46 -21.09 -8.94
C ARG A 71 -7.56 -21.48 -7.46
N PRO A 72 -7.95 -22.72 -7.11
CA PRO A 72 -8.05 -23.15 -5.72
C PRO A 72 -6.69 -23.09 -5.01
N TRP A 73 -6.65 -22.52 -3.82
CA TRP A 73 -5.41 -22.43 -3.06
C TRP A 73 -5.05 -23.76 -2.36
N PRO A 74 -3.75 -24.08 -2.24
CA PRO A 74 -3.30 -25.22 -1.46
C PRO A 74 -3.61 -25.04 0.04
N LYS A 75 -3.78 -26.17 0.74
CA LYS A 75 -4.15 -26.17 2.17
C LYS A 75 -3.20 -25.37 3.05
N GLN A 76 -1.90 -25.29 2.73
CA GLN A 76 -0.97 -24.46 3.51
C GLN A 76 -1.32 -22.96 3.45
N LEU A 77 -1.71 -22.44 2.29
CA LEU A 77 -2.06 -21.03 2.15
C LEU A 77 -3.41 -20.73 2.80
N LEU A 78 -4.37 -21.66 2.71
CA LEU A 78 -5.65 -21.55 3.42
C LEU A 78 -5.49 -21.60 4.94
N ARG A 79 -4.49 -22.34 5.46
CA ARG A 79 -4.16 -22.31 6.90
C ARG A 79 -3.56 -20.97 7.32
N ARG A 80 -2.71 -20.38 6.48
CA ARG A 80 -2.10 -19.06 6.73
C ARG A 80 -3.12 -17.93 6.59
N PHE A 81 -4.06 -18.07 5.66
CA PHE A 81 -5.14 -17.11 5.38
C PHE A 81 -6.50 -17.81 5.44
N PRO A 82 -7.06 -18.02 6.66
CA PRO A 82 -8.32 -18.74 6.82
C PRO A 82 -9.52 -18.05 6.19
N THR A 83 -9.46 -16.72 6.04
CA THR A 83 -10.52 -15.91 5.43
C THR A 83 -9.95 -14.87 4.49
N PHE A 84 -10.76 -14.38 3.56
CA PHE A 84 -10.34 -13.28 2.69
C PHE A 84 -9.97 -12.03 3.50
N ASP A 85 -10.67 -11.75 4.60
CA ASP A 85 -10.34 -10.58 5.44
C ASP A 85 -8.98 -10.71 6.14
N SER A 86 -8.57 -11.92 6.53
CA SER A 86 -7.20 -12.15 7.03
C SER A 86 -6.14 -11.88 5.97
N TYR A 87 -6.43 -12.19 4.70
CA TYR A 87 -5.55 -11.91 3.58
C TYR A 87 -5.50 -10.42 3.25
N LYS A 88 -6.66 -9.73 3.27
CA LYS A 88 -6.74 -8.27 3.11
C LYS A 88 -5.96 -7.53 4.20
N GLN A 89 -6.09 -7.97 5.46
CA GLN A 89 -5.36 -7.36 6.58
C GLN A 89 -3.85 -7.56 6.44
N TRP A 90 -3.41 -8.78 6.13
CA TRP A 90 -2.01 -9.04 5.83
C TRP A 90 -1.48 -8.18 4.67
N PHE A 91 -2.28 -7.99 3.61
CA PHE A 91 -1.91 -7.13 2.50
C PHE A 91 -1.77 -5.66 2.92
N LEU A 92 -2.69 -5.14 3.75
CA LEU A 92 -2.58 -3.78 4.31
C LEU A 92 -1.30 -3.62 5.13
N ASP A 93 -0.98 -4.59 5.98
CA ASP A 93 0.24 -4.59 6.79
C ASP A 93 1.49 -4.68 5.93
N LEU A 94 1.48 -5.52 4.88
CA LEU A 94 2.56 -5.64 3.90
C LEU A 94 2.87 -4.29 3.21
N ILE A 95 1.83 -3.50 2.91
CA ILE A 95 1.99 -2.17 2.31
C ILE A 95 2.22 -1.04 3.33
N GLY A 96 2.35 -1.37 4.63
CA GLY A 96 2.67 -0.43 5.70
C GLY A 96 1.47 0.34 6.26
N ILE A 97 0.25 -0.10 6.00
CA ILE A 97 -0.99 0.51 6.53
C ILE A 97 -1.42 -0.26 7.77
N HIS A 98 -1.06 0.26 8.95
CA HIS A 98 -1.31 -0.40 10.26
C HIS A 98 -2.49 0.20 11.03
N GLY A 99 -3.44 0.82 10.34
CA GLY A 99 -4.61 1.45 10.96
C GLY A 99 -5.65 1.81 9.92
N ASN A 100 -6.58 2.71 10.27
CA ASN A 100 -7.62 3.17 9.36
C ASN A 100 -7.34 4.60 8.85
N PRO A 101 -6.53 4.76 7.77
CA PRO A 101 -6.22 6.07 7.22
C PRO A 101 -7.44 6.75 6.58
N ALA A 102 -8.41 5.98 6.10
CA ALA A 102 -9.65 6.52 5.54
C ALA A 102 -10.51 7.21 6.63
N ALA A 103 -10.71 6.55 7.78
CA ALA A 103 -11.37 7.17 8.93
C ALA A 103 -10.57 8.36 9.46
N SER A 104 -9.25 8.21 9.56
CA SER A 104 -8.33 9.29 9.96
C SER A 104 -8.48 10.53 9.09
N ARG A 105 -8.61 10.34 7.77
CA ARG A 105 -8.79 11.43 6.80
C ARG A 105 -10.11 12.15 7.01
N LYS A 106 -11.22 11.42 7.18
CA LYS A 106 -12.55 11.99 7.48
C LYS A 106 -12.52 12.86 8.73
N ILE A 107 -11.82 12.41 9.78
CA ILE A 107 -11.65 13.19 11.02
C ILE A 107 -10.84 14.47 10.77
N ILE A 108 -9.76 14.40 9.98
CA ILE A 108 -8.96 15.59 9.62
C ILE A 108 -9.80 16.59 8.83
N GLU A 109 -10.59 16.13 7.87
CA GLU A 109 -11.47 17.00 7.07
C GLU A 109 -12.52 17.67 7.94
N TRP A 110 -13.22 16.90 8.77
CA TRP A 110 -14.15 17.44 9.76
C TRP A 110 -13.48 18.50 10.65
N ALA A 111 -12.30 18.21 11.22
CA ALA A 111 -11.60 19.15 12.09
C ALA A 111 -11.23 20.45 11.36
N LYS A 112 -10.84 20.37 10.08
CA LYS A 112 -10.60 21.55 9.23
C LYS A 112 -11.87 22.38 9.04
N THR A 113 -13.01 21.76 8.77
CA THR A 113 -14.29 22.49 8.63
C THR A 113 -14.70 23.24 9.89
N GLN A 114 -14.31 22.71 11.06
CA GLN A 114 -14.64 23.29 12.36
C GLN A 114 -13.55 24.25 12.88
N GLY A 115 -12.42 24.41 12.17
CA GLY A 115 -11.27 25.17 12.66
C GLY A 115 -10.60 24.57 13.92
N ILE A 116 -10.78 23.28 14.16
CA ILE A 116 -10.29 22.59 15.37
C ILE A 116 -8.92 21.96 15.10
N LYS A 117 -7.97 22.20 16.00
CA LYS A 117 -6.70 21.45 16.02
C LYS A 117 -6.90 20.11 16.74
N LEU A 118 -6.73 19.00 16.02
CA LEU A 118 -6.88 17.65 16.58
C LEU A 118 -5.89 17.41 17.73
N LYS A 119 -6.42 16.81 18.80
CA LYS A 119 -5.69 16.34 20.00
C LYS A 119 -6.30 15.02 20.46
N PRO A 120 -5.57 14.17 21.22
CA PRO A 120 -6.10 12.88 21.67
C PRO A 120 -7.41 13.01 22.46
N ALA A 121 -7.52 14.03 23.31
CA ALA A 121 -8.74 14.32 24.08
C ALA A 121 -9.97 14.66 23.22
N ILE A 122 -9.77 15.26 22.04
CA ILE A 122 -10.86 15.56 21.10
C ILE A 122 -11.29 14.28 20.40
N ILE A 123 -10.33 13.47 19.95
CA ILE A 123 -10.62 12.20 19.27
C ILE A 123 -11.34 11.26 20.22
N ALA A 124 -10.95 11.17 21.50
CA ALA A 124 -11.62 10.33 22.48
C ALA A 124 -13.14 10.63 22.60
N ARG A 125 -13.54 11.89 22.38
CA ARG A 125 -14.94 12.36 22.44
C ARG A 125 -15.71 12.17 21.14
N LEU A 126 -15.07 11.78 20.05
CA LEU A 126 -15.76 11.50 18.79
C LEU A 126 -16.67 10.28 18.90
N PRO A 127 -17.71 10.17 18.05
CA PRO A 127 -18.57 8.99 17.97
C PRO A 127 -17.77 7.71 17.78
N LYS A 128 -18.27 6.59 18.31
CA LYS A 128 -17.54 5.31 18.31
C LYS A 128 -17.26 4.81 16.89
N GLU A 129 -18.24 4.96 16.02
CA GLU A 129 -18.21 4.64 14.59
C GLU A 129 -17.11 5.39 13.81
N TRP A 130 -16.71 6.60 14.26
CA TRP A 130 -15.64 7.36 13.60
C TRP A 130 -14.25 6.90 14.07
N LYS A 131 -14.20 6.26 15.24
CA LYS A 131 -12.99 5.77 15.86
C LYS A 131 -12.73 4.30 15.53
N GLU A 132 -13.63 3.66 14.78
CA GLU A 132 -13.51 2.26 14.40
C GLU A 132 -12.27 2.03 13.52
N GLY A 133 -11.39 1.13 13.98
CA GLY A 133 -10.10 0.86 13.34
C GLY A 133 -9.04 1.96 13.55
N LEU A 134 -9.29 2.98 14.37
CA LEU A 134 -8.22 3.83 14.86
C LEU A 134 -7.42 3.10 15.96
N PRO A 135 -6.10 3.22 15.96
CA PRO A 135 -5.28 2.65 17.02
C PRO A 135 -5.56 3.33 18.37
N ASN A 136 -5.45 2.55 19.44
CA ASN A 136 -5.67 3.02 20.82
C ASN A 136 -4.61 4.04 21.25
N ASP A 137 -3.39 3.90 20.73
CA ASP A 137 -2.31 4.87 20.91
C ASP A 137 -2.08 5.65 19.62
N MET A 138 -2.18 6.97 19.72
CA MET A 138 -1.94 7.90 18.60
C MET A 138 -0.68 8.76 18.81
N GLY A 139 0.19 8.37 19.75
CA GLY A 139 1.42 9.10 20.09
C GLY A 139 2.37 9.28 18.89
N VAL A 140 2.29 8.41 17.89
CA VAL A 140 3.11 8.48 16.67
C VAL A 140 2.60 9.50 15.66
N SER A 141 1.28 9.56 15.43
CA SER A 141 0.68 10.46 14.44
C SER A 141 -0.82 10.62 14.71
N ILE A 142 -1.30 11.84 14.89
CA ILE A 142 -2.73 12.06 15.13
C ILE A 142 -3.44 12.36 13.80
N PRO A 143 -4.54 11.67 13.44
CA PRO A 143 -5.21 10.56 14.13
C PRO A 143 -4.78 9.16 13.63
N TYR A 144 -3.81 9.05 12.72
CA TYR A 144 -3.43 7.79 12.06
C TYR A 144 -2.88 6.72 13.01
N GLY A 145 -2.11 7.13 14.02
CA GLY A 145 -1.44 6.35 15.06
C GLY A 145 -0.34 5.38 14.63
N TYR A 146 0.11 5.45 13.38
CA TYR A 146 1.33 4.80 12.89
C TYR A 146 2.15 5.77 12.02
N PRO A 147 3.43 5.46 11.71
CA PRO A 147 4.25 6.24 10.77
C PRO A 147 3.59 6.36 9.39
N ARG A 148 4.20 7.07 8.44
CA ARG A 148 3.66 7.11 7.07
C ARG A 148 3.90 5.76 6.40
N ALA A 149 2.92 5.24 5.66
CA ALA A 149 3.00 3.87 5.15
C ALA A 149 4.25 3.62 4.28
N PHE A 150 4.65 4.59 3.46
CA PHE A 150 5.84 4.47 2.60
C PHE A 150 7.17 4.29 3.35
N THR A 151 7.25 4.64 4.64
CA THR A 151 8.46 4.44 5.45
C THR A 151 8.60 3.00 5.93
N TYR A 152 7.55 2.19 5.82
CA TYR A 152 7.55 0.80 6.28
C TYR A 152 8.31 -0.13 5.33
N ASN A 153 9.22 -0.92 5.90
CA ASN A 153 9.85 -2.06 5.23
C ASN A 153 9.17 -3.34 5.69
N ALA A 154 8.85 -4.23 4.76
CA ALA A 154 8.29 -5.53 5.08
C ALA A 154 9.28 -6.35 5.92
N SER A 155 8.74 -7.09 6.88
CA SER A 155 9.49 -8.06 7.67
C SER A 155 9.90 -9.27 6.82
N GLU A 156 10.91 -10.00 7.28
CA GLU A 156 11.37 -11.24 6.64
C GLU A 156 10.22 -12.26 6.50
N GLU A 157 9.39 -12.44 7.54
CA GLU A 157 8.22 -13.33 7.49
C GLU A 157 7.20 -12.94 6.41
N GLN A 158 6.97 -11.64 6.23
CA GLN A 158 6.08 -11.13 5.19
C GLN A 158 6.66 -11.34 3.80
N LEU A 159 7.97 -11.14 3.63
CA LEU A 159 8.65 -11.40 2.36
C LEU A 159 8.64 -12.89 2.01
N GLU A 160 8.90 -13.77 2.97
CA GLU A 160 8.80 -15.22 2.76
C GLU A 160 7.38 -15.62 2.35
N THR A 161 6.36 -15.06 3.01
CA THR A 161 4.96 -15.29 2.63
C THR A 161 4.65 -14.77 1.23
N LEU A 162 5.19 -13.60 0.86
CA LEU A 162 5.05 -13.02 -0.48
C LEU A 162 5.67 -13.95 -1.54
N PHE A 163 6.87 -14.47 -1.29
CA PHE A 163 7.54 -15.37 -2.21
C PHE A 163 6.86 -16.74 -2.31
N ASP A 164 6.30 -17.27 -1.23
CA ASP A 164 5.47 -18.49 -1.27
C ASP A 164 4.24 -18.29 -2.18
N LEU A 165 3.63 -17.10 -2.14
CA LEU A 165 2.51 -16.73 -2.99
C LEU A 165 2.96 -16.56 -4.45
N PHE A 166 4.15 -16.01 -4.71
CA PHE A 166 4.71 -15.92 -6.07
C PHE A 166 5.00 -17.30 -6.65
N GLU A 167 5.64 -18.17 -5.89
CA GLU A 167 5.95 -19.53 -6.32
C GLU A 167 4.68 -20.32 -6.65
N TRP A 168 3.64 -20.18 -5.82
CA TRP A 168 2.34 -20.78 -6.10
C TRP A 168 1.67 -20.22 -7.36
N THR A 169 1.72 -18.90 -7.55
CA THR A 169 0.98 -18.21 -8.61
C THR A 169 1.67 -18.32 -9.96
N TRP A 170 2.98 -18.13 -9.99
CA TRP A 170 3.80 -17.97 -11.19
C TRP A 170 4.81 -19.11 -11.39
N GLY A 171 4.92 -20.05 -10.44
CA GLY A 171 5.89 -21.15 -10.51
C GLY A 171 7.33 -20.74 -10.21
N THR A 172 7.56 -19.51 -9.74
CA THR A 172 8.88 -18.97 -9.40
C THR A 172 8.79 -17.97 -8.25
N ARG A 173 9.83 -17.93 -7.42
CA ARG A 173 10.02 -16.88 -6.39
C ARG A 173 10.70 -15.63 -6.98
N GLU A 174 11.41 -15.80 -8.10
CA GLU A 174 12.16 -14.74 -8.78
C GLU A 174 11.28 -14.07 -9.84
N VAL A 175 10.65 -12.96 -9.47
CA VAL A 175 9.81 -12.17 -10.37
C VAL A 175 10.60 -11.00 -10.94
N THR A 176 10.65 -10.89 -12.27
CA THR A 176 11.28 -9.78 -12.98
C THR A 176 10.26 -8.68 -13.29
N PHE A 177 10.62 -7.44 -12.96
CA PHE A 177 9.83 -6.24 -13.17
C PHE A 177 10.53 -5.29 -14.13
N CYS A 178 9.82 -4.78 -15.14
CA CYS A 178 10.34 -3.84 -16.12
C CYS A 178 9.52 -2.54 -16.12
N ASP A 179 10.18 -1.40 -15.91
CA ASP A 179 9.59 -0.06 -16.05
C ASP A 179 10.40 0.78 -17.05
N PRO A 180 10.01 0.81 -18.34
CA PRO A 180 10.77 1.51 -19.38
C PRO A 180 10.59 3.04 -19.36
N MET A 181 9.72 3.57 -18.49
CA MET A 181 9.42 5.00 -18.35
C MET A 181 9.32 5.37 -16.86
N SER A 182 10.38 5.04 -16.11
CA SER A 182 10.37 5.05 -14.66
C SER A 182 10.23 6.43 -14.03
N GLY A 183 10.43 7.51 -14.80
CA GLY A 183 10.49 8.88 -14.30
C GLY A 183 11.43 8.98 -13.11
N GLY A 184 10.97 9.61 -12.02
CA GLY A 184 11.70 9.69 -10.75
C GLY A 184 11.85 8.37 -9.97
N GLY A 185 11.63 7.20 -10.58
CA GLY A 185 12.04 5.90 -10.06
C GLY A 185 11.17 5.30 -8.94
N SER A 186 10.04 5.93 -8.57
CA SER A 186 9.25 5.49 -7.41
C SER A 186 8.64 4.09 -7.55
N ILE A 187 8.17 3.72 -8.75
CA ILE A 187 7.61 2.39 -9.02
C ILE A 187 8.69 1.31 -8.96
N PRO A 188 9.80 1.39 -9.73
CA PRO A 188 10.84 0.36 -9.69
C PRO A 188 11.55 0.30 -8.34
N PHE A 189 11.67 1.42 -7.63
CA PHE A 189 12.19 1.41 -6.26
C PHE A 189 11.31 0.59 -5.31
N GLU A 190 9.99 0.75 -5.36
CA GLU A 190 9.10 -0.08 -4.54
C GLU A 190 9.14 -1.54 -4.98
N ALA A 191 9.20 -1.86 -6.28
CA ALA A 191 9.41 -3.25 -6.73
C ALA A 191 10.68 -3.86 -6.12
N LEU A 192 11.79 -3.12 -6.13
CA LEU A 192 13.06 -3.56 -5.57
C LEU A 192 12.98 -3.82 -4.05
N ARG A 193 12.24 -3.00 -3.30
CA ARG A 193 12.04 -3.18 -1.85
C ARG A 193 11.35 -4.49 -1.47
N PHE A 194 10.61 -5.09 -2.40
CA PHE A 194 9.93 -6.38 -2.21
C PHE A 194 10.68 -7.55 -2.87
N GLY A 195 11.94 -7.35 -3.24
CA GLY A 195 12.83 -8.41 -3.72
C GLY A 195 12.65 -8.79 -5.19
N LEU A 196 11.94 -7.98 -5.99
CA LEU A 196 11.82 -8.22 -7.42
C LEU A 196 13.13 -7.88 -8.13
N THR A 197 13.42 -8.57 -9.22
CA THR A 197 14.51 -8.20 -10.13
C THR A 197 14.05 -7.06 -11.02
N VAL A 198 14.65 -5.88 -10.89
CA VAL A 198 14.13 -4.66 -11.52
C VAL A 198 15.01 -4.20 -12.68
N HIS A 199 14.38 -4.00 -13.83
CA HIS A 199 14.93 -3.27 -14.97
C HIS A 199 14.15 -1.97 -15.13
N ALA A 200 14.80 -0.82 -14.96
CA ALA A 200 14.16 0.48 -15.10
C ALA A 200 14.94 1.34 -16.09
N ASN A 201 14.22 2.12 -16.88
CA ASN A 201 14.80 3.08 -17.81
C ASN A 201 13.97 4.37 -17.82
N GLU A 202 14.63 5.49 -18.11
CA GLU A 202 13.97 6.76 -18.34
C GLU A 202 14.77 7.54 -19.38
N LEU A 203 14.10 8.02 -20.42
CA LEU A 203 14.74 8.77 -21.51
C LEU A 203 15.02 10.22 -21.10
N ASN A 204 14.30 10.74 -20.11
CA ASN A 204 14.46 12.11 -19.66
C ASN A 204 15.72 12.26 -18.79
N PRO A 205 16.73 13.05 -19.23
CA PRO A 205 17.97 13.20 -18.49
C PRO A 205 17.80 13.88 -17.12
N VAL A 206 16.71 14.61 -16.91
CA VAL A 206 16.41 15.28 -15.61
C VAL A 206 16.00 14.27 -14.54
N ALA A 207 15.45 13.12 -14.95
CA ALA A 207 15.13 12.03 -14.03
C ALA A 207 16.30 11.06 -13.81
N SER A 208 17.31 11.07 -14.68
CA SER A 208 18.44 10.12 -14.69
C SER A 208 19.75 10.70 -14.15
N VAL A 209 19.71 11.48 -13.05
CA VAL A 209 20.89 12.10 -12.43
C VAL A 209 21.18 11.53 -11.05
#